data_AF-A0A5C8MMS6-F1
#
_entry.id   AF-A0A5C8MMS6-F1
#
_cell.length_a   1.000
_cell.length_b   1.000
_cell.length_c   1.000
_cell.angle_alpha   90.00
_cell.angle_beta   90.00
_cell.angle_gamma   90.00
#
_symmetry.space_group_name_H-M   'P 1'
#
loop_
_entity.id
_entity.type
_entity.pdbx_description
1 polymer ?
#
loop_
_entity_poly.entity_id
_entity_poly.type
_entity_poly.pdbx_seq_one_letter_code
_entity_poly.pdbx_strand_id
1 'polypeptide(L)'
;MKRIKPLIALLSFLFVVVLLIPTVLVIPFNDGEVGKLAEELRKQEKVPNVKATENGPAVEVAVYRSKEKRIERIPLEQYVIGVVAAEMPAEFEMEALKAQALTARTYIVKQLLNDQPISLPKGANVTDTVMHQVYYSNDELKRLWGSDYEWKIKKITEAVQATSGQILTYDNKPIEASFFSTSNGFTENSEAYWQNEFPYLKSVASPWDKKSPKFYHQKVISVAEFERKLGVKLPENGSVGVILSRTPGKRVDVV
;
A
#
# COMPACT_ATOMS: atom_id res chain seq x y z
N MET A 1 71.38 5.45 22.58
CA MET A 1 69.90 5.58 22.49
C MET A 1 69.46 6.60 21.43
N LYS A 2 69.75 6.39 20.13
CA LYS A 2 69.38 7.36 19.05
C LYS A 2 68.53 6.77 17.89
N ARG A 3 68.14 5.49 17.94
CA ARG A 3 67.38 4.83 16.85
C ARG A 3 65.91 4.53 17.13
N ILE A 4 65.38 4.92 18.30
CA ILE A 4 63.98 4.64 18.67
C ILE A 4 63.01 5.68 18.09
N LYS A 5 63.43 6.94 17.91
CA LYS A 5 62.60 8.01 17.35
C LYS A 5 62.03 7.72 15.95
N PRO A 6 62.79 7.20 14.96
CA PRO A 6 62.22 6.87 13.65
C PRO A 6 61.27 5.68 13.70
N LEU A 7 61.48 4.72 14.62
CA LEU A 7 60.60 3.56 14.78
C LEU A 7 59.25 3.96 15.39
N ILE A 8 59.25 4.86 16.38
CA ILE A 8 58.02 5.43 16.95
C ILE A 8 57.26 6.23 15.89
N ALA A 9 57.95 7.05 15.09
CA ALA A 9 57.31 7.79 14.00
C ALA A 9 56.66 6.87 12.96
N LEU A 10 57.33 5.76 12.60
CA LEU A 10 56.80 4.76 11.67
C LEU A 10 55.58 4.03 12.26
N LEU A 11 55.63 3.64 13.54
CA LEU A 11 54.51 2.99 14.23
C LEU A 11 53.31 3.92 14.40
N SER A 12 53.54 5.19 14.74
CA SER A 12 52.48 6.20 14.80
C SER A 12 51.85 6.45 13.43
N PHE A 13 52.66 6.50 12.36
CA PHE A 13 52.14 6.62 11.01
C PHE A 13 51.31 5.39 10.61
N LEU A 14 51.79 4.18 10.89
CA LEU A 14 51.06 2.94 10.62
C LEU A 14 49.74 2.88 11.39
N PHE A 15 49.73 3.31 12.66
CA PHE A 15 48.53 3.35 13.49
C PHE A 15 47.47 4.33 12.94
N VAL A 16 47.91 5.50 12.48
CA VAL A 16 47.04 6.51 11.85
C VAL A 16 46.44 5.97 10.54
N VAL A 17 47.22 5.27 9.72
CA VAL A 17 46.75 4.68 8.46
C VAL A 17 45.73 3.56 8.70
N VAL A 18 45.98 2.68 9.68
CA VAL A 18 45.07 1.56 10.02
C VAL A 18 43.74 2.05 10.57
N LEU A 19 43.70 3.21 11.24
CA LEU A 19 42.46 3.78 11.75
C LEU A 19 41.76 4.67 10.72
N LEU A 20 42.48 5.57 10.04
CA LEU A 20 41.86 6.54 9.12
C LEU A 20 41.30 5.88 7.86
N ILE A 21 41.99 4.89 7.29
CA ILE A 21 41.52 4.28 6.02
C ILE A 21 40.15 3.62 6.21
N PRO A 22 39.93 2.74 7.20
CA PRO A 22 38.60 2.17 7.43
C PRO A 22 37.55 3.22 7.78
N THR A 23 37.90 4.25 8.57
CA THR A 23 36.95 5.32 8.91
C THR A 23 36.51 6.08 7.66
N VAL A 24 37.44 6.48 6.80
CA VAL A 24 37.13 7.19 5.54
C VAL A 24 36.34 6.31 4.57
N LEU A 25 36.62 5.01 4.53
CA LEU A 25 35.91 4.06 3.69
C LEU A 25 34.46 3.81 4.14
N VAL A 26 34.17 3.98 5.44
CA VAL A 26 32.84 3.75 6.02
C VAL A 26 31.98 5.02 6.05
N ILE A 27 32.57 6.22 6.02
CA ILE A 27 31.82 7.49 5.94
C ILE A 27 30.73 7.50 4.85
N PRO A 28 30.96 7.06 3.60
CA PRO A 28 29.92 7.02 2.57
C PRO A 28 28.85 5.93 2.78
N PHE A 29 29.02 5.04 3.78
CA PHE A 29 28.07 3.98 4.13
C PHE A 29 27.41 4.20 5.51
N ASN A 30 27.68 5.33 6.19
CA ASN A 30 27.15 5.64 7.52
C ASN A 30 25.88 6.52 7.48
N ASP A 31 25.41 6.87 6.30
CA ASP A 31 24.06 7.42 6.15
C ASP A 31 23.11 6.23 6.12
N GLY A 32 22.41 6.00 7.25
CA GLY A 32 21.27 5.10 7.26
C GLY A 32 20.31 5.56 6.16
N GLU A 33 20.26 4.82 5.05
CA GLU A 33 19.59 5.22 3.82
C GLU A 33 18.11 5.52 4.08
N VAL A 34 17.84 6.77 4.39
CA VAL A 34 16.55 7.42 4.18
C VAL A 34 16.46 7.53 2.67
N GLY A 35 15.70 6.63 2.05
CA GLY A 35 15.60 6.54 0.59
C GLY A 35 15.32 7.90 -0.05
N LYS A 36 15.85 8.13 -1.26
CA LYS A 36 15.78 9.41 -2.00
C LYS A 36 14.40 10.09 -1.98
N LEU A 37 13.33 9.30 -1.90
CA LEU A 37 11.96 9.79 -1.74
C LEU A 37 11.75 10.62 -0.45
N ALA A 38 12.27 10.19 0.69
CA ALA A 38 12.13 10.90 1.96
C ALA A 38 13.03 12.16 2.02
N GLU A 39 14.14 12.19 1.27
CA GLU A 39 14.98 13.37 1.12
C GLU A 39 14.35 14.41 0.18
N GLU A 40 13.69 13.96 -0.89
CA GLU A 40 12.87 14.80 -1.78
C GLU A 40 11.63 15.36 -1.07
N LEU A 41 10.94 14.56 -0.26
CA LEU A 41 9.80 14.99 0.56
C LEU A 41 10.21 16.06 1.59
N ARG A 42 11.38 15.92 2.22
CA ARG A 42 11.93 16.95 3.14
C ARG A 42 12.29 18.27 2.42
N LYS A 43 12.76 18.21 1.18
CA LYS A 43 12.98 19.42 0.37
C LYS A 43 11.66 20.09 -0.07
N GLN A 44 10.56 19.35 -0.14
CA GLN A 44 9.23 19.86 -0.45
C GLN A 44 8.45 20.42 0.76
N GLU A 45 8.96 20.33 2.00
CA GLU A 45 8.29 20.84 3.23
C GLU A 45 8.09 22.38 3.30
N LYS A 46 8.28 23.12 2.19
CA LYS A 46 7.70 24.46 2.01
C LYS A 46 6.33 24.40 1.34
N VAL A 47 5.47 23.46 1.74
CA VAL A 47 4.03 23.58 1.50
C VAL A 47 3.48 24.51 2.60
N PRO A 48 2.71 25.58 2.27
CA PRO A 48 2.07 26.39 3.28
C PRO A 48 1.29 25.47 4.22
N ASN A 49 1.45 25.67 5.53
CA ASN A 49 0.61 25.03 6.54
C ASN A 49 -0.82 25.52 6.36
N VAL A 50 -1.55 24.91 5.42
CA VAL A 50 -2.99 25.06 5.31
C VAL A 50 -3.54 24.31 6.50
N LYS A 51 -3.71 25.02 7.62
CA LYS A 51 -4.61 24.57 8.68
C LYS A 51 -5.90 24.19 7.99
N ALA A 52 -6.25 22.91 8.02
CA ALA A 52 -7.55 22.43 7.58
C ALA A 52 -8.58 23.29 8.32
N THR A 53 -9.24 24.17 7.58
CA THR A 53 -10.34 24.95 8.11
C THR A 53 -11.45 23.97 8.48
N GLU A 54 -11.80 23.90 9.75
CA GLU A 54 -12.89 23.07 10.29
C GLU A 54 -14.27 23.36 9.67
N ASN A 55 -14.37 24.34 8.76
CA ASN A 55 -15.61 24.84 8.15
C ASN A 55 -15.56 24.94 6.61
N GLY A 56 -14.72 24.15 5.93
CA GLY A 56 -14.91 23.92 4.49
C GLY A 56 -16.24 23.19 4.22
N PRO A 57 -16.88 23.31 3.04
CA PRO A 57 -18.05 22.50 2.73
C PRO A 57 -17.68 21.03 2.95
N ALA A 58 -18.40 20.36 3.85
CA ALA A 58 -18.15 18.96 4.17
C ALA A 58 -18.33 18.16 2.88
N VAL A 59 -17.23 17.71 2.28
CA VAL A 59 -17.29 16.79 1.15
C VAL A 59 -17.96 15.53 1.66
N GLU A 60 -19.14 15.23 1.14
CA GLU A 60 -19.88 14.03 1.46
C GLU A 60 -19.66 12.98 0.37
N VAL A 61 -19.59 11.73 0.82
CA VAL A 61 -19.56 10.56 -0.04
C VAL A 61 -20.93 9.89 0.01
N ALA A 62 -21.59 9.75 -1.13
CA ALA A 62 -22.81 8.97 -1.24
C ALA A 62 -22.45 7.48 -1.45
N VAL A 63 -22.51 6.70 -0.38
CA VAL A 63 -22.18 5.26 -0.39
C VAL A 63 -23.44 4.46 -0.62
N TYR A 64 -23.47 3.62 -1.66
CA TYR A 64 -24.51 2.61 -1.81
C TYR A 64 -24.20 1.42 -0.89
N ARG A 65 -25.10 1.19 0.07
CA ARG A 65 -25.04 0.10 1.03
C ARG A 65 -25.71 -1.13 0.44
N SER A 66 -24.92 -2.09 -0.03
CA SER A 66 -25.43 -3.20 -0.86
C SER A 66 -26.42 -4.10 -0.12
N LYS A 67 -26.22 -4.28 1.19
CA LYS A 67 -27.09 -5.10 2.05
C LYS A 67 -28.44 -4.43 2.32
N GLU A 68 -28.42 -3.14 2.63
CA GLU A 68 -29.61 -2.34 2.96
C GLU A 68 -30.30 -1.77 1.71
N LYS A 69 -29.66 -1.85 0.54
CA LYS A 69 -30.12 -1.28 -0.74
C LYS A 69 -30.47 0.20 -0.66
N ARG A 70 -29.72 0.97 0.14
CA ARG A 70 -29.91 2.42 0.35
C ARG A 70 -28.63 3.19 0.13
N ILE A 71 -28.76 4.50 -0.11
CA ILE A 71 -27.63 5.42 -0.20
C ILE A 71 -27.50 6.15 1.14
N GLU A 72 -26.29 6.15 1.69
CA GLU A 72 -25.93 6.93 2.87
C GLU A 72 -24.93 8.01 2.49
N ARG A 73 -25.13 9.23 2.99
CA ARG A 73 -24.21 10.35 2.81
C ARG A 73 -23.33 10.46 4.04
N ILE A 74 -22.02 10.39 3.84
CA ILE A 74 -21.04 10.25 4.91
C ILE A 74 -19.96 11.31 4.71
N PRO A 75 -19.57 12.07 5.75
CA PRO A 75 -18.43 12.98 5.65
C PRO A 75 -17.18 12.22 5.18
N LEU A 76 -16.42 12.82 4.26
CA LEU A 76 -15.26 12.18 3.61
C LEU A 76 -14.30 11.53 4.61
N GLU A 77 -13.91 12.24 5.66
CA GLU A 77 -12.97 11.72 6.66
C GLU A 77 -13.56 10.53 7.45
N GLN A 78 -14.87 10.56 7.73
CA GLN A 78 -15.55 9.43 8.38
C GLN A 78 -15.65 8.22 7.45
N TYR A 79 -15.86 8.46 6.15
CA TYR A 79 -15.82 7.40 5.14
C TYR A 79 -14.43 6.76 5.08
N VAL A 80 -13.37 7.57 5.04
CA VAL A 80 -11.98 7.08 5.00
C VAL A 80 -11.65 6.25 6.25
N ILE A 81 -12.10 6.64 7.45
CA ILE A 81 -11.96 5.83 8.67
C ILE A 81 -12.58 4.44 8.48
N GLY A 82 -13.82 4.37 7.98
CA GLY A 82 -14.52 3.10 7.76
C GLY A 82 -13.88 2.23 6.69
N VAL A 83 -13.26 2.82 5.67
CA VAL A 83 -12.50 2.09 4.64
C VAL A 83 -11.20 1.53 5.21
N VAL A 84 -10.39 2.36 5.89
CA VAL A 84 -9.13 1.90 6.50
C VAL A 84 -9.40 0.77 7.50
N ALA A 85 -10.46 0.89 8.30
CA ALA A 85 -10.91 -0.13 9.23
C ALA A 85 -11.33 -1.46 8.59
N ALA A 86 -11.87 -1.42 7.37
CA ALA A 86 -12.32 -2.60 6.65
C ALA A 86 -11.20 -3.28 5.85
N GLU A 87 -10.24 -2.51 5.35
CA GLU A 87 -9.21 -2.97 4.42
C GLU A 87 -7.87 -3.34 5.11
N MET A 88 -7.57 -2.73 6.25
CA MET A 88 -6.29 -2.92 6.95
C MET A 88 -6.50 -3.23 8.45
N PRO A 89 -5.88 -4.30 8.98
CA PRO A 89 -5.93 -4.58 10.41
C PRO A 89 -5.36 -3.43 11.25
N ALA A 90 -6.06 -3.05 12.32
CA ALA A 90 -5.63 -1.96 13.21
C ALA A 90 -4.29 -2.23 13.92
N GLU A 91 -3.89 -3.50 14.00
CA GLU A 91 -2.61 -3.95 14.53
C GLU A 91 -1.41 -3.50 13.66
N PHE A 92 -1.63 -3.14 12.40
CA PHE A 92 -0.58 -2.67 11.50
C PHE A 92 0.08 -1.38 12.02
N GLU A 93 1.30 -1.13 11.58
CA GLU A 93 2.06 0.05 11.97
C GLU A 93 1.35 1.35 11.61
N MET A 94 1.56 2.40 12.42
CA MET A 94 0.90 3.69 12.23
C MET A 94 1.17 4.29 10.83
N GLU A 95 2.40 4.19 10.34
CA GLU A 95 2.75 4.68 9.00
C GLU A 95 2.10 3.87 7.88
N ALA A 96 1.84 2.57 8.09
CA ALA A 96 1.09 1.76 7.13
C ALA A 96 -0.40 2.17 7.10
N LEU A 97 -1.00 2.45 8.27
CA LEU A 97 -2.37 2.96 8.36
C LEU A 97 -2.51 4.35 7.71
N LYS A 98 -1.52 5.23 7.88
CA LYS A 98 -1.47 6.54 7.20
C LYS A 98 -1.38 6.36 5.68
N ALA A 99 -0.50 5.49 5.20
CA ALA A 99 -0.40 5.18 3.76
C ALA A 99 -1.73 4.64 3.20
N GLN A 100 -2.41 3.77 3.95
CA GLN A 100 -3.74 3.29 3.58
C GLN A 100 -4.79 4.42 3.55
N ALA A 101 -4.74 5.36 4.49
CA ALA A 101 -5.63 6.52 4.53
C ALA A 101 -5.45 7.41 3.28
N LEU A 102 -4.21 7.68 2.86
CA LEU A 102 -3.94 8.42 1.61
C LEU A 102 -4.50 7.67 0.39
N THR A 103 -4.26 6.36 0.31
CA THR A 103 -4.75 5.51 -0.78
C THR A 103 -6.28 5.53 -0.84
N ALA A 104 -6.94 5.34 0.30
CA ALA A 104 -8.40 5.36 0.41
C ALA A 104 -8.99 6.72 0.01
N ARG A 105 -8.42 7.81 0.53
CA ARG A 105 -8.87 9.18 0.22
C ARG A 105 -8.65 9.53 -1.26
N THR A 106 -7.51 9.15 -1.82
CA THR A 106 -7.20 9.42 -3.24
C THR A 106 -8.20 8.73 -4.15
N TYR A 107 -8.49 7.46 -3.87
CA TYR A 107 -9.46 6.68 -4.62
C TYR A 107 -10.84 7.37 -4.63
N ILE A 108 -11.37 7.72 -3.46
CA ILE A 108 -12.70 8.31 -3.39
C ILE A 108 -12.74 9.72 -3.99
N VAL A 109 -11.70 10.53 -3.80
CA VAL A 109 -11.61 11.87 -4.44
C VAL A 109 -11.58 11.73 -5.95
N LYS A 110 -10.82 10.79 -6.51
CA LYS A 110 -10.82 10.51 -7.94
C LYS A 110 -12.20 10.11 -8.44
N GLN A 111 -12.90 9.26 -7.70
CA GLN A 111 -14.26 8.83 -8.06
C GLN A 111 -15.28 9.96 -7.99
N LEU A 112 -15.16 10.87 -7.01
CA LEU A 112 -16.02 12.05 -6.90
C LEU A 112 -15.79 13.07 -8.03
N LEU A 113 -14.59 13.11 -8.60
CA LEU A 113 -14.26 13.98 -9.74
C LEU A 113 -14.62 13.37 -11.11
N ASN A 114 -14.94 12.08 -11.15
CA ASN A 114 -15.32 11.40 -12.39
C ASN A 114 -16.84 11.44 -12.59
N ASP A 115 -17.30 12.12 -13.64
CA ASP A 115 -18.74 12.26 -13.97
C ASP A 115 -19.41 11.00 -14.54
N GLN A 116 -18.67 9.90 -14.70
CA GLN A 116 -19.16 8.64 -15.29
C GLN A 116 -19.05 7.50 -14.26
N PRO A 117 -20.00 7.38 -13.32
CA PRO A 117 -20.01 6.27 -12.38
C PRO A 117 -20.29 4.95 -13.11
N ILE A 118 -19.30 4.05 -13.12
CA ILE A 118 -19.44 2.71 -13.67
C ILE A 118 -20.50 1.96 -12.86
N SER A 119 -21.63 1.63 -13.48
CA SER A 119 -22.65 0.71 -12.96
C SER A 119 -23.10 0.96 -11.51
N LEU A 120 -23.24 2.22 -11.10
CA LEU A 120 -23.77 2.58 -9.78
C LEU A 120 -25.28 2.89 -9.85
N PRO A 121 -26.05 2.59 -8.79
CA PRO A 121 -27.38 3.15 -8.62
C PRO A 121 -27.33 4.69 -8.70
N LYS A 122 -28.32 5.29 -9.38
CA LYS A 122 -28.37 6.74 -9.60
C LYS A 122 -28.24 7.49 -8.27
N GLY A 123 -27.22 8.34 -8.16
CA GLY A 123 -26.95 9.16 -6.97
C GLY A 123 -25.93 8.59 -5.98
N ALA A 124 -25.35 7.41 -6.25
CA ALA A 124 -24.22 6.87 -5.48
C ALA A 124 -22.88 7.21 -6.13
N ASN A 125 -21.86 7.43 -5.30
CA ASN A 125 -20.48 7.65 -5.74
C ASN A 125 -19.65 6.35 -5.73
N VAL A 126 -19.93 5.42 -4.81
CA VAL A 126 -19.23 4.13 -4.63
C VAL A 126 -20.17 3.07 -4.05
N THR A 127 -19.79 1.79 -4.18
CA THR A 127 -20.39 0.67 -3.41
C THR A 127 -19.49 0.27 -2.24
N ASP A 128 -20.06 -0.39 -1.23
CA ASP A 128 -19.38 -0.98 -0.08
C ASP A 128 -18.76 -2.36 -0.34
N THR A 129 -18.40 -2.66 -1.59
CA THR A 129 -17.89 -3.96 -2.03
C THR A 129 -16.48 -3.84 -2.60
N VAL A 130 -15.82 -4.98 -2.79
CA VAL A 130 -14.47 -5.07 -3.40
C VAL A 130 -14.36 -4.49 -4.81
N MET A 131 -15.49 -4.16 -5.46
CA MET A 131 -15.47 -3.43 -6.73
C MET A 131 -15.00 -1.99 -6.56
N HIS A 132 -15.21 -1.39 -5.39
CA HIS A 132 -14.68 -0.09 -5.04
C HIS A 132 -13.77 -0.20 -3.81
N GLN A 133 -14.35 -0.07 -2.62
CA GLN A 133 -13.68 -0.23 -1.34
C GLN A 133 -14.69 -0.81 -0.35
N VAL A 134 -14.25 -1.73 0.49
CA VAL A 134 -15.10 -2.21 1.59
C VAL A 134 -15.24 -1.06 2.59
N TYR A 135 -16.47 -0.77 3.01
CA TYR A 135 -16.76 0.26 4.01
C TYR A 135 -17.60 -0.34 5.13
N TYR A 136 -17.14 -0.18 6.37
CA TYR A 136 -17.91 -0.48 7.56
C TYR A 136 -18.32 0.79 8.29
N SER A 137 -19.60 0.85 8.63
CA SER A 137 -20.14 1.88 9.52
C SER A 137 -19.63 1.69 10.95
N ASN A 138 -19.69 2.75 11.75
CA ASN A 138 -19.23 2.70 13.13
C ASN A 138 -19.93 1.61 13.98
N ASP A 139 -21.23 1.40 13.74
CA ASP A 139 -22.00 0.37 14.44
C ASP A 139 -21.60 -1.05 14.01
N GLU A 140 -21.19 -1.24 12.75
CA GLU A 140 -20.64 -2.51 12.30
C GLU A 140 -19.27 -2.77 12.93
N LEU A 141 -18.41 -1.76 13.00
CA LEU A 141 -17.10 -1.86 13.64
C LEU A 141 -17.22 -2.19 15.13
N LYS A 142 -18.15 -1.54 15.86
CA LYS A 142 -18.45 -1.87 17.26
C LYS A 142 -18.85 -3.33 17.45
N ARG A 143 -19.74 -3.84 16.57
CA ARG A 143 -20.17 -5.25 16.61
C ARG A 143 -19.04 -6.21 16.26
N LEU A 144 -18.20 -5.85 15.30
CA LEU A 144 -17.12 -6.70 14.81
C LEU A 144 -15.97 -6.82 15.82
N TRP A 145 -15.58 -5.71 16.45
CA TRP A 145 -14.42 -5.66 17.33
C TRP A 145 -14.75 -5.84 18.81
N GLY A 146 -16.01 -5.63 19.21
CA GLY A 146 -16.43 -5.82 20.60
C GLY A 146 -15.57 -4.99 21.57
N SER A 147 -14.91 -5.65 22.52
CA SER A 147 -14.03 -5.00 23.50
C SER A 147 -12.82 -4.28 22.90
N ASP A 148 -12.37 -4.70 21.72
CA ASP A 148 -11.22 -4.08 21.04
C ASP A 148 -11.58 -2.79 20.31
N TYR A 149 -12.88 -2.47 20.18
CA TYR A 149 -13.34 -1.37 19.35
C TYR A 149 -12.66 -0.05 19.70
N GLU A 150 -12.60 0.32 20.98
CA GLU A 150 -12.12 1.64 21.43
C GLU A 150 -10.66 1.91 21.03
N TRP A 151 -9.77 0.94 21.20
CA TRP A 151 -8.37 1.17 20.85
C TRP A 151 -8.14 1.08 19.33
N LYS A 152 -8.86 0.21 18.63
CA LYS A 152 -8.76 0.04 17.17
C LYS A 152 -9.24 1.29 16.44
N ILE A 153 -10.44 1.76 16.79
CA ILE A 153 -11.02 2.96 16.14
C ILE A 153 -10.18 4.20 16.44
N LYS A 154 -9.66 4.34 17.66
CA LYS A 154 -8.79 5.46 18.03
C LYS A 154 -7.54 5.50 17.17
N LYS A 155 -6.80 4.40 17.07
CA LYS A 155 -5.55 4.32 16.29
C LYS A 155 -5.78 4.59 14.79
N ILE A 156 -6.86 4.06 14.23
CA ILE A 156 -7.23 4.33 12.82
C ILE A 156 -7.60 5.79 12.63
N THR A 157 -8.40 6.36 13.54
CA THR A 157 -8.80 7.77 13.49
C THR A 157 -7.58 8.70 13.54
N GLU A 158 -6.61 8.41 14.41
CA GLU A 158 -5.34 9.16 14.48
C GLU A 158 -4.58 9.12 13.15
N ALA A 159 -4.49 7.95 12.49
CA ALA A 159 -3.84 7.81 11.18
C ALA A 159 -4.55 8.63 10.08
N VAL A 160 -5.89 8.59 10.07
CA VAL A 160 -6.70 9.34 9.09
C VAL A 160 -6.57 10.86 9.32
N GLN A 161 -6.67 11.31 10.58
CA GLN A 161 -6.54 12.72 10.94
C GLN A 161 -5.15 13.27 10.63
N ALA A 162 -4.09 12.51 10.90
CA ALA A 162 -2.72 12.91 10.61
C ALA A 162 -2.46 13.12 9.10
N THR A 163 -3.34 12.61 8.24
CA THR A 163 -3.26 12.70 6.78
C THR A 163 -4.47 13.42 6.17
N SER A 164 -5.23 14.14 7.00
CA SER A 164 -6.48 14.81 6.60
C SER A 164 -6.25 15.73 5.40
N GLY A 165 -7.13 15.61 4.40
CA GLY A 165 -7.05 16.39 3.17
C GLY A 165 -5.90 16.04 2.21
N GLN A 166 -5.01 15.11 2.57
CA GLN A 166 -3.90 14.71 1.69
C GLN A 166 -4.31 13.60 0.73
N ILE A 167 -3.93 13.76 -0.54
CA ILE A 167 -4.14 12.79 -1.61
C ILE A 167 -2.83 12.58 -2.40
N LEU A 168 -2.75 11.44 -3.08
CA LEU A 168 -1.63 11.08 -3.95
C LEU A 168 -1.92 11.57 -5.36
N THR A 169 -0.96 12.28 -5.97
CA THR A 169 -1.12 12.85 -7.30
C THR A 169 0.05 12.50 -8.23
N TYR A 170 -0.25 12.49 -9.52
CA TYR A 170 0.72 12.45 -10.61
C TYR A 170 0.26 13.45 -11.65
N ASP A 171 1.15 14.32 -12.13
CA ASP A 171 0.80 15.46 -13.00
C ASP A 171 -0.36 16.32 -12.45
N ASN A 172 -0.35 16.56 -11.14
CA ASN A 172 -1.38 17.31 -10.40
C ASN A 172 -2.81 16.71 -10.48
N LYS A 173 -2.94 15.45 -10.88
CA LYS A 173 -4.22 14.72 -10.91
C LYS A 173 -4.19 13.57 -9.90
N PRO A 174 -5.30 13.27 -9.21
CA PRO A 174 -5.39 12.10 -8.34
C PRO A 174 -5.01 10.81 -9.09
N ILE A 175 -4.14 9.99 -8.50
CA ILE A 175 -3.69 8.75 -9.12
C ILE A 175 -4.74 7.63 -9.03
N GLU A 176 -4.56 6.59 -9.84
CA GLU A 176 -5.13 5.27 -9.54
C GLU A 176 -4.41 4.65 -8.34
N ALA A 177 -5.01 4.79 -7.16
CA ALA A 177 -4.43 4.35 -5.89
C ALA A 177 -4.85 2.91 -5.56
N SER A 178 -4.49 1.95 -6.43
CA SER A 178 -4.79 0.53 -6.20
C SER A 178 -3.90 -0.07 -5.10
N PHE A 179 -4.47 -0.95 -4.29
CA PHE A 179 -3.75 -1.70 -3.25
C PHE A 179 -4.22 -3.15 -3.20
N PHE A 180 -3.44 -4.01 -2.55
CA PHE A 180 -3.77 -5.43 -2.35
C PHE A 180 -3.03 -5.98 -1.13
N SER A 181 -3.47 -7.13 -0.61
CA SER A 181 -3.03 -7.62 0.71
C SER A 181 -1.56 -8.06 0.79
N THR A 182 -1.07 -8.87 -0.16
CA THR A 182 0.28 -9.45 -0.12
C THR A 182 0.72 -9.80 -1.54
N SER A 183 1.94 -9.45 -1.89
CA SER A 183 2.59 -9.77 -3.16
C SER A 183 3.33 -11.10 -3.11
N ASN A 184 3.75 -11.60 -4.27
CA ASN A 184 4.68 -12.71 -4.39
C ASN A 184 6.17 -12.26 -4.24
N GLY A 185 6.40 -11.05 -3.72
CA GLY A 185 7.71 -10.40 -3.62
C GLY A 185 7.91 -9.26 -4.62
N PHE A 186 7.00 -9.07 -5.57
CA PHE A 186 6.98 -7.97 -6.53
C PHE A 186 5.54 -7.46 -6.74
N THR A 187 5.39 -6.15 -6.94
CA THR A 187 4.13 -5.57 -7.47
C THR A 187 4.04 -5.83 -8.99
N GLU A 188 2.90 -5.54 -9.60
CA GLU A 188 2.74 -5.63 -11.06
C GLU A 188 2.86 -4.27 -11.72
N ASN A 189 3.24 -4.30 -13.00
CA ASN A 189 2.90 -3.23 -13.91
C ASN A 189 1.38 -3.23 -14.16
N SER A 190 0.76 -2.05 -14.22
CA SER A 190 -0.69 -1.97 -14.44
C SER A 190 -1.13 -2.63 -15.75
N GLU A 191 -0.35 -2.46 -16.83
CA GLU A 191 -0.66 -3.00 -18.15
C GLU A 191 -0.60 -4.54 -18.23
N ALA A 192 0.00 -5.19 -17.24
CA ALA A 192 0.01 -6.65 -17.15
C ALA A 192 -1.28 -7.22 -16.53
N TYR A 193 -2.13 -6.36 -15.98
CA TYR A 193 -3.37 -6.75 -15.29
C TYR A 193 -4.61 -6.02 -15.83
N TRP A 194 -4.48 -4.74 -16.14
CA TRP A 194 -5.51 -3.89 -16.74
C TRP A 194 -5.11 -3.45 -18.15
N GLN A 195 -6.07 -2.97 -18.94
CA GLN A 195 -5.79 -2.46 -20.29
C GLN A 195 -4.99 -1.16 -20.31
N ASN A 196 -5.09 -0.36 -19.24
CA ASN A 196 -4.47 0.96 -19.16
C ASN A 196 -3.08 0.89 -18.52
N GLU A 197 -2.13 1.58 -19.15
CA GLU A 197 -0.81 1.81 -18.58
C GLU A 197 -0.81 3.08 -17.71
N PHE A 198 -0.28 2.97 -16.50
CA PHE A 198 -0.08 4.10 -15.59
C PHE A 198 1.42 4.24 -15.24
N PRO A 199 2.05 5.42 -15.44
CA PRO A 199 3.48 5.60 -15.18
C PRO A 199 3.92 5.31 -13.73
N TYR A 200 3.00 5.47 -12.77
CA TYR A 200 3.24 5.27 -11.34
C TYR A 200 2.84 3.88 -10.83
N LEU A 201 2.16 3.04 -11.64
CA LEU A 201 1.85 1.65 -11.28
C LEU A 201 2.79 0.71 -12.03
N LYS A 202 4.04 0.70 -11.56
CA LYS A 202 5.10 -0.15 -12.10
C LYS A 202 5.54 -1.18 -11.07
N SER A 203 6.05 -2.31 -11.58
CA SER A 203 6.55 -3.40 -10.77
C SER A 203 7.77 -2.94 -9.98
N VAL A 204 7.68 -3.08 -8.66
CA VAL A 204 8.75 -2.83 -7.69
C VAL A 204 8.89 -4.03 -6.78
N ALA A 205 10.09 -4.22 -6.23
CA ALA A 205 10.32 -5.27 -5.24
C ALA A 205 9.59 -4.94 -3.92
N SER A 206 8.93 -5.95 -3.34
CA SER A 206 8.34 -5.87 -2.01
C SER A 206 8.86 -7.03 -1.15
N PRO A 207 10.11 -6.93 -0.65
CA PRO A 207 10.78 -8.03 0.03
C PRO A 207 10.13 -8.40 1.37
N TRP A 208 9.42 -7.48 2.00
CA TRP A 208 8.81 -7.67 3.32
C TRP A 208 7.63 -8.65 3.29
N ASP A 209 6.92 -8.74 2.16
CA ASP A 209 5.75 -9.60 1.96
C ASP A 209 6.04 -11.07 2.20
N LYS A 210 7.30 -11.49 2.03
CA LYS A 210 7.76 -12.86 2.34
C LYS A 210 7.49 -13.26 3.80
N LYS A 211 7.34 -12.29 4.70
CA LYS A 211 7.01 -12.50 6.13
C LYS A 211 5.52 -12.50 6.40
N SER A 212 4.68 -12.16 5.41
CA SER A 212 3.22 -12.19 5.58
C SER A 212 2.75 -13.62 5.84
N PRO A 213 1.83 -13.83 6.80
CA PRO A 213 1.21 -15.14 7.00
C PRO A 213 0.40 -15.60 5.78
N LYS A 214 0.10 -14.69 4.84
CA LYS A 214 -0.62 -14.95 3.60
C LYS A 214 0.30 -15.10 2.37
N PHE A 215 1.62 -15.10 2.55
CA PHE A 215 2.57 -15.17 1.43
C PHE A 215 2.48 -16.50 0.66
N TYR A 216 2.38 -17.61 1.40
CA TYR A 216 2.14 -18.93 0.81
C TYR A 216 0.72 -19.38 1.09
N HIS A 217 0.09 -19.96 0.08
CA HIS A 217 -1.22 -20.59 0.21
C HIS A 217 -1.28 -21.83 -0.68
N GLN A 218 -1.83 -22.92 -0.15
CA GLN A 218 -2.04 -24.15 -0.89
C GLN A 218 -3.53 -24.48 -0.91
N LYS A 219 -4.04 -24.83 -2.09
CA LYS A 219 -5.40 -25.35 -2.26
C LYS A 219 -5.32 -26.70 -2.94
N VAL A 220 -5.88 -27.71 -2.28
CA VAL A 220 -6.01 -29.06 -2.84
C VAL A 220 -7.42 -29.21 -3.41
N ILE A 221 -7.51 -29.69 -4.64
CA ILE A 221 -8.76 -29.93 -5.37
C ILE A 221 -8.65 -31.28 -6.09
N SER A 222 -9.80 -31.94 -6.29
CA SER A 222 -9.81 -33.20 -7.05
C SER A 222 -9.64 -32.94 -8.55
N VAL A 223 -9.14 -33.94 -9.27
CA VAL A 223 -9.03 -33.88 -10.74
C VAL A 223 -10.40 -33.60 -11.37
N ALA A 224 -11.45 -34.28 -10.92
CA ALA A 224 -12.80 -34.07 -11.40
C ALA A 224 -13.30 -32.63 -11.18
N GLU A 225 -12.95 -32.01 -10.04
CA GLU A 225 -13.29 -30.61 -9.78
C GLU A 225 -12.50 -29.65 -10.66
N PHE A 226 -11.20 -29.89 -10.84
CA PHE A 226 -10.32 -29.09 -11.69
C PHE A 226 -10.81 -29.07 -13.14
N GLU A 227 -11.02 -30.25 -13.71
CA GLU A 227 -11.53 -30.44 -15.08
C GLU A 227 -12.87 -29.74 -15.29
N ARG A 228 -13.80 -29.93 -14.34
CA ARG A 228 -15.13 -29.30 -14.40
C ARG A 228 -15.06 -27.77 -14.32
N LYS A 229 -14.18 -27.22 -13.48
CA LYS A 229 -14.07 -25.76 -13.29
C LYS A 229 -13.42 -25.06 -14.48
N LEU A 230 -12.46 -25.69 -15.13
CA LEU A 230 -11.74 -25.10 -16.26
C LEU A 230 -12.27 -25.56 -17.62
N GLY A 231 -13.16 -26.55 -17.66
CA GLY A 231 -13.67 -27.11 -18.92
C GLY A 231 -12.59 -27.86 -19.71
N VAL A 232 -11.62 -28.45 -19.01
CA VAL A 232 -10.48 -29.19 -19.60
C VAL A 232 -10.52 -30.65 -19.20
N LYS A 233 -9.76 -31.49 -19.92
CA LYS A 233 -9.46 -32.87 -19.53
C LYS A 233 -7.98 -33.03 -19.29
N LEU A 234 -7.61 -33.52 -18.12
CA LEU A 234 -6.21 -33.75 -17.79
C LEU A 234 -5.73 -35.06 -18.41
N PRO A 235 -4.47 -35.13 -18.89
CA PRO A 235 -3.93 -36.37 -19.42
C PRO A 235 -3.71 -37.40 -18.31
N GLU A 236 -3.85 -38.68 -18.65
CA GLU A 236 -3.66 -39.81 -17.71
C GLU A 236 -2.23 -39.90 -17.15
N ASN A 237 -1.26 -39.24 -17.81
CA ASN A 237 0.14 -39.20 -17.37
C ASN A 237 0.38 -38.30 -16.13
N GLY A 238 -0.67 -37.65 -15.59
CA GLY A 238 -0.60 -36.83 -14.39
C GLY A 238 -0.12 -35.39 -14.60
N SER A 239 0.10 -34.96 -15.84
CA SER A 239 0.37 -33.55 -16.15
C SER A 239 -0.88 -32.69 -16.02
N VAL A 240 -0.73 -31.41 -15.69
CA VAL A 240 -1.85 -30.48 -15.48
C VAL A 240 -1.86 -29.36 -16.52
N GLY A 241 -0.69 -28.78 -16.77
CA GLY A 241 -0.47 -27.67 -17.70
C GLY A 241 0.97 -27.14 -17.53
N VAL A 242 1.42 -26.29 -18.45
CA VAL A 242 2.76 -25.71 -18.42
C VAL A 242 2.62 -24.20 -18.42
N ILE A 243 3.24 -23.53 -17.46
CA ILE A 243 3.28 -22.06 -17.47
C ILE A 243 4.24 -21.63 -18.59
N LEU A 244 3.71 -21.03 -19.65
CA LEU A 244 4.47 -20.60 -20.82
C LEU A 244 5.19 -19.26 -20.59
N SER A 245 4.56 -18.35 -19.84
CA SER A 245 5.13 -17.04 -19.53
C SER A 245 4.71 -16.53 -18.16
N ARG A 246 5.44 -15.52 -17.67
CA ARG A 246 5.12 -14.77 -16.45
C ARG A 246 5.24 -13.28 -16.71
N THR A 247 4.42 -12.50 -16.00
CA THR A 247 4.49 -11.03 -16.01
C THR A 247 5.79 -10.52 -15.38
N PRO A 248 6.13 -9.23 -15.52
CA PRO A 248 7.26 -8.62 -14.80
C PRO A 248 7.19 -8.81 -13.27
N GLY A 249 5.99 -8.75 -12.67
CA GLY A 249 5.77 -9.04 -11.26
C GLY A 249 5.67 -10.54 -10.93
N LYS A 250 6.05 -11.42 -11.88
CA LYS A 250 6.17 -12.88 -11.73
C LYS A 250 4.85 -13.63 -11.52
N ARG A 251 3.71 -13.03 -11.82
CA ARG A 251 2.42 -13.73 -11.90
C ARG A 251 2.35 -14.58 -13.16
N VAL A 252 1.46 -15.57 -13.16
CA VAL A 252 1.19 -16.41 -14.34
C VAL A 252 0.50 -15.54 -15.38
N ASP A 253 1.01 -15.56 -16.61
CA ASP A 253 0.46 -14.82 -17.75
C ASP A 253 -0.22 -15.79 -18.72
N VAL A 254 0.55 -16.70 -19.31
CA VAL A 254 0.03 -17.74 -20.22
C VAL A 254 0.29 -19.15 -19.66
N VAL A 255 -0.71 -20.02 -19.78
CA VAL A 255 -0.72 -21.45 -19.41
C VAL A 255 -1.10 -22.29 -20.62
#